data_AF-A0AA38JHL7-F1
#
_entry.id   AF-A0AA38JHL7-F1
#
_cell.length_a   1.000
_cell.length_b   1.000
_cell.length_c   1.000
_cell.angle_alpha   90.00
_cell.angle_beta   90.00
_cell.angle_gamma   90.00
#
_symmetry.space_group_name_H-M   'P 1'
#
loop_
_entity.id
_entity.type
_entity.pdbx_description
1 polymer ?
#
loop_
_entity_poly.entity_id
_entity_poly.type
_entity_poly.pdbx_seq_one_letter_code
_entity_poly.pdbx_strand_id
1 'polypeptide(L)'
;MTFEDQHHKYLQLALEEAKKCTPTPTAFCVGCVLVSRLSAEPLVMSTGYSRELPGNTHAEANALSKFRSLPQEELCRFDPAASHAEILASADVYTTMEPCSIRTSGLSPCADALIDAQVKRCFIGVGEPDDFVQCEGAQKLVNAGIDVVWLKGLEEESLSVARRGH
;
A
#
# COMPACT_ATOMS: atom_id res chain seq x y z
N MET A 1 -0.48 8.34 -22.58
CA MET A 1 -0.36 7.32 -21.53
C MET A 1 -1.76 6.91 -21.16
N THR A 2 -2.10 5.62 -21.24
CA THR A 2 -3.45 5.16 -20.87
C THR A 2 -3.64 5.21 -19.36
N PHE A 3 -4.89 5.14 -18.89
CA PHE A 3 -5.20 5.04 -17.46
C PHE A 3 -4.48 3.84 -16.82
N GLU A 4 -4.52 2.68 -17.47
CA GLU A 4 -3.84 1.46 -17.00
C GLU A 4 -2.31 1.64 -16.95
N ASP A 5 -1.68 2.24 -17.97
CA ASP A 5 -0.23 2.48 -17.98
C ASP A 5 0.23 3.31 -16.77
N GLN A 6 -0.57 4.31 -16.37
CA GLN A 6 -0.25 5.15 -15.23
C GLN A 6 -0.29 4.36 -13.92
N HIS A 7 -1.31 3.53 -13.71
CA HIS A 7 -1.43 2.74 -12.49
C HIS A 7 -0.42 1.61 -12.43
N HIS A 8 -0.10 0.98 -13.57
CA HIS A 8 0.96 -0.02 -13.66
C HIS A 8 2.32 0.54 -13.26
N LYS A 9 2.63 1.79 -13.62
CA LYS A 9 3.87 2.46 -13.18
C LYS A 9 4.00 2.51 -11.66
N TYR A 10 2.91 2.82 -10.94
CA TYR A 10 2.95 2.92 -9.47
C TYR A 10 2.94 1.54 -8.80
N LEU A 11 2.26 0.56 -9.38
CA LEU A 11 2.35 -0.83 -8.89
C LEU A 11 3.75 -1.42 -9.15
N GLN A 12 4.39 -1.11 -10.28
CA GLN A 12 5.80 -1.44 -10.54
C GLN A 12 6.72 -0.78 -9.51
N LEU A 13 6.49 0.49 -9.15
CA LEU A 13 7.24 1.11 -8.06
C LEU A 13 7.03 0.37 -6.74
N ALA A 14 5.80 -0.07 -6.43
CA ALA A 14 5.54 -0.90 -5.26
C ALA A 14 6.29 -2.24 -5.32
N LEU A 15 6.40 -2.88 -6.49
CA LEU A 15 7.22 -4.08 -6.70
C LEU A 15 8.71 -3.81 -6.45
N GLU A 16 9.23 -2.66 -6.87
CA GLU A 16 10.61 -2.26 -6.58
C GLU A 16 10.84 -2.04 -5.07
N GLU A 17 9.86 -1.52 -4.35
CA GLU A 17 9.91 -1.45 -2.88
C GLU A 17 9.87 -2.85 -2.25
N ALA A 18 8.98 -3.74 -2.72
CA ALA A 18 8.89 -5.13 -2.26
C ALA A 18 10.21 -5.88 -2.47
N LYS A 19 10.95 -5.59 -3.55
CA LYS A 19 12.26 -6.17 -3.85
C LYS A 19 13.33 -5.80 -2.80
N LYS A 20 13.16 -4.72 -2.04
CA LYS A 20 14.07 -4.31 -0.94
C LYS A 20 13.89 -5.13 0.34
N CYS A 21 12.80 -5.88 0.48
CA CYS A 21 12.56 -6.71 1.66
C CYS A 21 13.69 -7.73 1.86
N THR A 22 14.12 -7.89 3.11
CA THR A 22 14.82 -9.12 3.53
C THR A 22 13.80 -10.26 3.55
N PRO A 23 13.97 -11.32 2.73
CA PRO A 23 13.02 -12.43 2.69
C PRO A 23 13.09 -13.30 3.95
N THR A 24 11.96 -13.86 4.36
CA THR A 24 11.88 -14.85 5.46
C THR A 24 10.95 -16.00 5.07
N PRO A 25 11.12 -17.21 5.64
CA PRO A 25 10.25 -18.36 5.33
C PRO A 25 8.81 -18.26 5.83
N THR A 26 8.52 -17.24 6.64
CA THR A 26 7.26 -17.12 7.40
C THR A 26 6.45 -15.88 7.05
N ALA A 27 6.94 -15.03 6.14
CA ALA A 27 6.26 -13.78 5.79
C ALA A 27 6.59 -13.32 4.37
N PHE A 28 5.56 -12.84 3.66
CA PHE A 28 5.71 -12.32 2.31
C PHE A 28 6.52 -11.03 2.25
N CYS A 29 7.15 -10.80 1.10
CA CYS A 29 7.76 -9.53 0.71
C CYS A 29 6.72 -8.68 -0.03
N VAL A 30 6.16 -7.68 0.65
CA VAL A 30 5.12 -6.81 0.09
C VAL A 30 5.69 -5.40 -0.04
N GLY A 31 5.23 -4.66 -1.04
CA GLY A 31 5.55 -3.25 -1.24
C GLY A 31 4.28 -2.42 -1.39
N CYS A 32 4.36 -1.16 -0.98
CA CYS A 32 3.27 -0.21 -0.96
C CYS A 32 3.75 1.18 -1.39
N VAL A 33 2.92 1.90 -2.15
CA VAL A 33 3.15 3.29 -2.55
C VAL A 33 1.86 4.07 -2.31
N LEU A 34 1.98 5.20 -1.62
CA LEU A 34 0.92 6.21 -1.48
C LEU A 34 1.13 7.31 -2.52
N VAL A 35 0.09 7.68 -3.26
CA VAL A 35 0.15 8.71 -4.30
C VAL A 35 -0.98 9.72 -4.10
N SER A 36 -0.64 11.00 -4.03
CA SER A 36 -1.62 12.09 -3.95
C SER A 36 -2.09 12.48 -5.34
N ARG A 37 -3.37 12.85 -5.43
CA ARG A 37 -4.03 13.37 -6.63
C ARG A 37 -4.50 14.83 -6.46
N LEU A 38 -4.02 15.54 -5.43
CA LEU A 38 -4.40 16.94 -5.17
C LEU A 38 -3.86 17.91 -6.22
N SER A 39 -2.70 17.59 -6.78
CA SER A 39 -2.05 18.36 -7.85
C SER A 39 -2.45 17.84 -9.24
N ALA A 40 -2.26 18.67 -10.28
CA ALA A 40 -2.51 18.27 -11.67
C ALA A 40 -1.72 17.02 -12.09
N GLU A 41 -0.48 16.90 -11.60
CA GLU A 41 0.36 15.71 -11.74
C GLU A 41 0.36 14.90 -10.44
N PRO A 42 0.13 13.57 -10.48
CA PRO A 42 0.13 12.77 -9.27
C PRO A 42 1.51 12.69 -8.63
N LEU A 43 1.55 12.83 -7.31
CA LEU A 43 2.81 12.90 -6.55
C LEU A 43 2.91 11.73 -5.56
N VAL A 44 4.04 11.02 -5.59
CA VAL A 44 4.32 9.98 -4.60
C VAL A 44 4.46 10.63 -3.22
N MET A 45 3.62 10.20 -2.29
CA MET A 45 3.56 10.71 -0.93
C MET A 45 4.58 10.04 -0.02
N SER A 46 4.59 8.71 -0.07
CA SER A 46 5.40 7.83 0.76
C SER A 46 5.41 6.44 0.11
N THR A 47 6.44 5.67 0.40
CA THR A 47 6.55 4.25 0.01
C THR A 47 6.65 3.40 1.27
N GLY A 48 6.53 2.09 1.15
CA GLY A 48 6.84 1.18 2.24
C GLY A 48 7.02 -0.23 1.74
N TYR A 49 7.79 -1.03 2.47
CA TYR A 49 7.90 -2.47 2.22
C TYR A 49 7.88 -3.26 3.53
N SER A 50 7.55 -4.55 3.46
CA SER A 50 7.48 -5.40 4.65
C SER A 50 8.80 -5.41 5.41
N ARG A 51 8.74 -5.25 6.73
CA ARG A 51 9.90 -5.25 7.64
C ARG A 51 10.91 -4.11 7.38
N GLU A 52 10.48 -3.01 6.76
CA GLU A 52 11.29 -1.80 6.61
C GLU A 52 11.58 -1.14 7.97
N LEU A 53 10.54 -0.99 8.81
CA LEU A 53 10.66 -0.42 10.15
C LEU A 53 10.80 -1.54 11.20
N PRO A 54 11.45 -1.27 12.35
CA PRO A 54 11.66 -2.27 13.41
C PRO A 54 10.38 -3.01 13.82
N GLY A 55 10.48 -4.32 13.98
CA GLY A 55 9.38 -5.20 14.34
C GLY A 55 8.69 -5.87 13.14
N ASN A 56 7.55 -6.52 13.41
CA ASN A 56 6.78 -7.18 12.36
C ASN A 56 5.85 -6.18 11.65
N THR A 57 6.43 -5.37 10.78
CA THR A 57 5.72 -4.29 10.07
C THR A 57 5.38 -4.69 8.64
N HIS A 58 4.19 -4.28 8.17
CA HIS A 58 3.73 -4.51 6.80
C HIS A 58 3.98 -3.27 5.94
N ALA A 59 3.99 -3.44 4.63
CA ALA A 59 4.29 -2.38 3.67
C ALA A 59 3.37 -1.15 3.81
N GLU A 60 2.06 -1.37 3.92
CA GLU A 60 1.04 -0.32 4.03
C GLU A 60 1.17 0.43 5.36
N ALA A 61 1.40 -0.30 6.45
CA ALA A 61 1.64 0.30 7.76
C ALA A 61 2.90 1.18 7.75
N ASN A 62 3.98 0.73 7.10
CA ASN A 62 5.20 1.50 6.97
C ASN A 62 5.00 2.75 6.11
N ALA A 63 4.32 2.64 4.97
CA ALA A 63 4.03 3.77 4.10
C ALA A 63 3.19 4.85 4.81
N LEU A 64 2.13 4.44 5.52
CA LEU A 64 1.29 5.34 6.33
C LEU A 64 2.08 5.97 7.49
N SER A 65 2.86 5.17 8.23
CA SER A 65 3.63 5.66 9.37
C SER A 65 4.66 6.70 8.93
N LYS A 66 5.40 6.43 7.86
CA LYS A 66 6.37 7.38 7.31
C LYS A 66 5.68 8.66 6.82
N PHE A 67 4.55 8.55 6.13
CA PHE A 67 3.80 9.73 5.70
C PHE A 67 3.35 10.58 6.90
N ARG A 68 2.77 9.95 7.93
CA ARG A 68 2.31 10.64 9.16
C ARG A 68 3.43 11.29 9.97
N SER A 69 4.69 10.90 9.73
CA SER A 69 5.87 11.49 10.36
C SER A 69 6.52 12.61 9.54
N LEU A 70 5.99 12.93 8.35
CA LEU A 70 6.54 14.01 7.55
C LEU A 70 6.36 15.35 8.28
N PRO A 71 7.37 16.23 8.23
CA PRO A 71 7.26 17.55 8.82
C PRO A 71 6.37 18.46 7.93
N GLN A 72 5.83 19.53 8.51
CA GLN A 72 4.86 20.40 7.81
C GLN A 72 5.43 20.99 6.52
N GLU A 73 6.73 21.31 6.48
CA GLU A 73 7.40 21.81 5.29
C GLU A 73 7.34 20.85 4.09
N GLU A 74 7.35 19.54 4.34
CA GLU A 74 7.20 18.52 3.30
C GLU A 74 5.73 18.34 2.89
N LEU A 75 4.77 18.63 3.77
CA LEU A 75 3.35 18.58 3.41
C LEU A 75 2.94 19.68 2.43
N CYS A 76 3.61 20.82 2.50
CA CYS A 76 3.36 21.97 1.62
C CYS A 76 3.48 21.65 0.12
N ARG A 77 4.18 20.57 -0.25
CA ARG A 77 4.28 20.11 -1.64
C ARG A 77 2.98 19.47 -2.17
N PHE A 78 2.08 19.04 -1.28
CA PHE A 78 0.76 18.49 -1.63
C PHE A 78 -0.31 19.56 -1.50
N ASP A 79 -0.39 20.18 -0.33
CA ASP A 79 -1.30 21.28 -0.03
C ASP A 79 -0.74 22.05 1.19
N PRO A 80 -0.41 23.35 1.05
CA PRO A 80 0.14 24.17 2.13
C PRO A 80 -0.72 24.29 3.39
N ALA A 81 -2.04 24.09 3.27
CA ALA A 81 -2.98 24.25 4.37
C ALA A 81 -3.52 22.92 4.92
N ALA A 82 -3.24 21.80 4.25
CA ALA A 82 -3.79 20.51 4.63
C ALA A 82 -2.99 19.82 5.74
N SER A 83 -3.71 19.13 6.60
CA SER A 83 -3.17 18.16 7.53
C SER A 83 -2.80 16.84 6.83
N HIS A 84 -2.03 15.99 7.52
CA HIS A 84 -1.76 14.62 7.07
C HIS A 84 -3.04 13.85 6.73
N ALA A 85 -4.10 14.02 7.53
CA ALA A 85 -5.36 13.30 7.33
C ALA A 85 -6.07 13.74 6.04
N GLU A 86 -6.13 15.04 5.78
CA GLU A 86 -6.73 15.59 4.56
C GLU A 86 -5.96 15.15 3.31
N ILE A 87 -4.63 15.10 3.38
CA ILE A 87 -3.82 14.62 2.25
C ILE A 87 -4.02 13.11 2.05
N LEU A 88 -4.05 12.30 3.14
CA LEU A 88 -4.30 10.85 3.05
C LEU A 88 -5.69 10.53 2.48
N ALA A 89 -6.70 11.35 2.78
CA ALA A 89 -8.05 11.17 2.24
C ALA A 89 -8.11 11.33 0.71
N SER A 90 -7.11 11.96 0.11
CA SER A 90 -6.94 12.08 -1.35
C SER A 90 -6.09 10.95 -1.98
N ALA A 91 -5.53 10.06 -1.16
CA ALA A 91 -4.48 9.15 -1.60
C ALA A 91 -5.04 7.96 -2.38
N ASP A 92 -4.33 7.63 -3.47
CA ASP A 92 -4.33 6.30 -4.05
C ASP A 92 -3.27 5.44 -3.35
N VAL A 93 -3.64 4.23 -2.98
CA VAL A 93 -2.74 3.22 -2.43
C VAL A 93 -2.45 2.19 -3.50
N TYR A 94 -1.19 1.87 -3.76
CA TYR A 94 -0.78 0.78 -4.63
C TYR A 94 -0.05 -0.25 -3.78
N THR A 95 -0.59 -1.46 -3.68
CA THR A 95 0.03 -2.54 -2.91
C THR A 95 0.21 -3.76 -3.79
N THR A 96 1.37 -4.43 -3.66
CA THR A 96 1.68 -5.61 -4.47
C THR A 96 0.82 -6.81 -4.11
N MET A 97 0.28 -6.84 -2.89
CA MET A 97 -0.56 -7.92 -2.37
C MET A 97 -1.76 -7.34 -1.61
N GLU A 98 -2.87 -8.07 -1.58
CA GLU A 98 -4.07 -7.70 -0.83
C GLU A 98 -3.74 -7.30 0.62
N PRO A 99 -4.23 -6.14 1.10
CA PRO A 99 -3.99 -5.72 2.47
C PRO A 99 -4.59 -6.70 3.48
N CYS A 100 -3.80 -7.13 4.46
CA CYS A 100 -4.30 -8.12 5.43
C CYS A 100 -5.55 -7.64 6.20
N SER A 101 -6.53 -8.54 6.38
CA SER A 101 -7.76 -8.31 7.14
C SER A 101 -7.61 -8.57 8.65
N ILE A 102 -6.61 -9.38 9.04
CA ILE A 102 -6.31 -9.81 10.41
C ILE A 102 -4.80 -9.73 10.64
N ARG A 103 -4.39 -9.35 11.86
CA ARG A 103 -3.00 -9.39 12.31
C ARG A 103 -2.90 -9.94 13.72
N THR A 104 -1.86 -10.74 13.95
CA THR A 104 -1.49 -11.28 15.28
C THR A 104 -0.44 -10.42 15.98
N SER A 105 0.36 -9.67 15.22
CA SER A 105 1.20 -8.59 15.74
C SER A 105 0.28 -7.44 16.15
N GLY A 106 0.35 -6.93 17.40
CA GLY A 106 -0.58 -5.95 17.99
C GLY A 106 -0.72 -4.56 17.31
N LEU A 107 -0.37 -4.44 16.04
CA LEU A 107 -0.72 -3.36 15.13
C LEU A 107 -2.05 -3.67 14.43
N SER A 108 -2.83 -2.64 14.11
CA SER A 108 -4.06 -2.81 13.33
C SER A 108 -3.81 -3.51 11.99
N PRO A 109 -4.75 -4.34 11.52
CA PRO A 109 -4.74 -4.88 10.16
C PRO A 109 -4.56 -3.78 9.11
N CYS A 110 -3.89 -4.11 8.00
CA CYS A 110 -3.60 -3.12 6.96
C CYS A 110 -4.89 -2.55 6.35
N ALA A 111 -5.90 -3.39 6.11
CA ALA A 111 -7.20 -2.93 5.64
C ALA A 111 -7.83 -1.91 6.59
N ASP A 112 -7.82 -2.18 7.90
CA ASP A 112 -8.37 -1.27 8.91
C ASP A 112 -7.58 0.04 8.99
N ALA A 113 -6.24 -0.02 8.92
CA ALA A 113 -5.39 1.17 8.92
C ALA A 113 -5.61 2.09 7.69
N LEU A 114 -5.90 1.50 6.53
CA LEU A 114 -6.26 2.23 5.32
C LEU A 114 -7.65 2.86 5.43
N ILE A 115 -8.61 2.17 6.03
CA ILE A 115 -9.96 2.70 6.35
C ILE A 115 -9.85 3.89 7.31
N ASP A 116 -9.08 3.76 8.38
CA ASP A 116 -8.85 4.83 9.35
C ASP A 116 -8.16 6.05 8.70
N ALA A 117 -7.30 5.81 7.70
CA ALA A 117 -6.67 6.86 6.91
C ALA A 117 -7.61 7.48 5.86
N GLN A 118 -8.81 6.91 5.67
CA GLN A 118 -9.82 7.34 4.71
C GLN A 118 -9.30 7.47 3.27
N VAL A 119 -8.34 6.59 2.89
CA VAL A 119 -7.74 6.64 1.55
C VAL A 119 -8.81 6.52 0.47
N LYS A 120 -8.58 7.16 -0.67
CA LYS A 120 -9.60 7.25 -1.71
C LYS A 120 -9.79 5.94 -2.46
N ARG A 121 -8.68 5.31 -2.86
CA ARG A 121 -8.66 4.10 -3.69
C ARG A 121 -7.51 3.18 -3.32
N CYS A 122 -7.70 1.87 -3.51
CA CYS A 122 -6.67 0.87 -3.32
C CYS A 122 -6.51 0.03 -4.60
N PHE A 123 -5.32 0.08 -5.18
CA PHE A 123 -4.90 -0.69 -6.34
C PHE A 123 -4.07 -1.89 -5.87
N ILE A 124 -4.51 -3.10 -6.22
CA ILE A 124 -3.93 -4.34 -5.71
C ILE A 124 -3.34 -5.14 -6.87
N GLY A 125 -2.10 -5.62 -6.69
CA GLY A 125 -1.39 -6.44 -7.68
C GLY A 125 -1.83 -7.89 -7.69
N VAL A 126 -1.94 -8.54 -6.53
CA VAL A 126 -2.43 -9.91 -6.42
C VAL A 126 -3.15 -10.16 -5.11
N GLY A 127 -4.10 -11.11 -5.12
CA GLY A 127 -4.77 -11.57 -3.91
C GLY A 127 -3.79 -12.26 -2.97
N GLU A 128 -4.15 -12.34 -1.69
CA GLU A 128 -3.39 -13.19 -0.77
C GLU A 128 -3.57 -14.67 -1.20
N PRO A 129 -2.49 -15.45 -1.32
CA PRO A 129 -2.62 -16.83 -1.75
C PRO A 129 -3.43 -17.71 -0.78
N ASP A 130 -4.26 -18.60 -1.34
CA ASP A 130 -5.17 -19.48 -0.59
C ASP A 130 -4.45 -20.46 0.37
N ASP A 131 -3.14 -20.69 0.17
CA ASP A 131 -2.30 -21.56 1.01
C ASP A 131 -1.75 -20.86 2.26
N PHE A 132 -2.06 -19.58 2.48
CA PHE A 132 -1.56 -18.81 3.63
C PHE A 132 -2.68 -18.47 4.63
N VAL A 133 -3.43 -17.39 4.39
CA VAL A 133 -4.52 -16.93 5.24
C VAL A 133 -5.68 -16.50 4.34
N GLN A 134 -6.91 -16.86 4.70
CA GLN A 134 -8.09 -16.31 4.04
C GLN A 134 -8.19 -14.82 4.35
N CYS A 135 -7.82 -13.99 3.38
CA CYS A 135 -7.85 -12.54 3.48
C CYS A 135 -9.21 -12.01 3.04
N GLU A 136 -9.70 -11.00 3.75
CA GLU A 136 -10.95 -10.28 3.42
C GLU A 136 -10.69 -8.78 3.29
N GLY A 137 -9.44 -8.41 3.01
CA GLY A 137 -8.97 -7.03 3.04
C GLY A 137 -9.64 -6.17 1.99
N ALA A 138 -9.68 -6.66 0.75
CA ALA A 138 -10.35 -5.98 -0.35
C ALA A 138 -11.84 -5.77 -0.05
N GLN A 139 -12.51 -6.80 0.49
CA GLN A 139 -13.92 -6.71 0.83
C GLN A 139 -14.18 -5.70 1.96
N LYS A 140 -13.32 -5.67 3.00
CA LYS A 140 -13.37 -4.66 4.06
C LYS A 140 -13.26 -3.23 3.51
N LEU A 141 -12.31 -2.99 2.61
CA LEU A 141 -12.12 -1.67 1.97
C LEU A 141 -13.35 -1.24 1.17
N VAL A 142 -13.89 -2.15 0.33
CA VAL A 142 -15.12 -1.88 -0.44
C VAL A 142 -16.30 -1.55 0.48
N ASN A 143 -16.48 -2.30 1.56
CA ASN A 143 -17.57 -2.06 2.53
C ASN A 143 -17.43 -0.70 3.24
N ALA A 144 -16.21 -0.18 3.38
CA ALA A 144 -15.93 1.14 3.92
C ALA A 144 -16.05 2.28 2.88
N GLY A 145 -16.40 1.97 1.63
CA GLY A 145 -16.56 2.96 0.56
C GLY A 145 -15.25 3.37 -0.14
N ILE A 146 -14.19 2.57 0.01
CA ILE A 146 -12.92 2.76 -0.71
C ILE A 146 -12.99 2.03 -2.05
N ASP A 147 -12.64 2.71 -3.15
CA ASP A 147 -12.65 2.07 -4.46
C ASP A 147 -11.46 1.08 -4.56
N VAL A 148 -11.75 -0.22 -4.71
CA VAL A 148 -10.73 -1.25 -4.89
C VAL A 148 -10.61 -1.63 -6.36
N VAL A 149 -9.39 -1.63 -6.88
CA VAL A 149 -9.07 -1.97 -8.27
C VAL A 149 -7.98 -3.03 -8.29
N TRP A 150 -8.28 -4.18 -8.91
CA TRP A 150 -7.29 -5.22 -9.17
C TRP A 150 -6.59 -4.93 -10.49
N LEU A 151 -5.28 -4.69 -10.44
CA LEU A 151 -4.47 -4.39 -11.63
C LEU A 151 -4.00 -5.69 -12.28
N LYS A 152 -4.26 -5.82 -13.58
CA LYS A 152 -3.95 -7.03 -14.35
C LYS A 152 -2.58 -6.94 -15.03
N GLY A 153 -1.95 -8.09 -15.26
CA GLY A 153 -0.67 -8.22 -15.96
C GLY A 153 0.58 -8.10 -15.08
N LEU A 154 0.42 -8.00 -13.76
CA LEU A 154 1.52 -7.96 -12.77
C LEU A 154 1.33 -8.99 -11.65
N GLU A 155 0.36 -9.90 -11.77
CA GLU A 155 0.01 -10.89 -10.75
C GLU A 155 1.16 -11.89 -10.54
N GLU A 156 1.73 -12.43 -11.62
CA GLU A 156 2.84 -13.40 -11.56
C GLU A 156 4.09 -12.78 -10.94
N GLU A 157 4.45 -11.55 -11.31
CA GLU A 157 5.59 -10.84 -10.72
C GLU A 157 5.33 -10.54 -9.24
N SER A 158 4.12 -10.10 -8.90
CA SER A 158 3.71 -9.82 -7.53
C SER A 158 3.81 -11.06 -6.64
N LEU A 159 3.34 -12.22 -7.11
CA LEU A 159 3.47 -13.50 -6.41
C LEU A 159 4.93 -13.95 -6.30
N SER A 160 5.70 -13.84 -7.38
CA SER A 160 7.12 -14.21 -7.41
C SER A 160 7.93 -13.41 -6.40
N VAL A 161 7.73 -12.08 -6.36
CA VAL A 161 8.41 -11.20 -5.41
C VAL A 161 7.95 -11.48 -3.98
N ALA A 162 6.65 -11.68 -3.76
CA ALA A 162 6.10 -11.99 -2.44
C ALA A 162 6.72 -13.26 -1.84
N ARG A 163 6.93 -14.29 -2.65
CA ARG A 163 7.44 -15.60 -2.23
C ARG A 163 8.95 -15.76 -2.24
N ARG A 164 9.74 -14.69 -2.41
CA ARG A 164 11.22 -14.79 -2.41
C ARG A 164 11.85 -15.45 -1.18
N GLY A 165 11.13 -15.57 -0.07
CA GLY A 165 11.58 -16.22 1.15
C GLY A 165 11.06 -17.65 1.35
N HIS A 166 10.16 -18.13 0.49
CA HIS A 166 9.45 -19.41 0.59
C HIS A 166 10.01 -20.45 -0.38
#